data_AF-A0A2W6P4X9-F1
#
_entry.id   AF-A0A2W6P4X9-F1
#
_cell.length_a   1.000
_cell.length_b   1.000
_cell.length_c   1.000
_cell.angle_alpha   90.00
_cell.angle_beta   90.00
_cell.angle_gamma   90.00
#
_symmetry.space_group_name_H-M   'P 1'
#
loop_
_entity.id
_entity.type
_entity.pdbx_description
1 polymer ?
#
loop_
_entity_poly.entity_id
_entity_poly.type
_entity_poly.pdbx_seq_one_letter_code
_entity_poly.pdbx_strand_id
1 'polypeptide(L)' 'DIEAFKKLNARGIELEVRKVSTDPKLKMMDLISKIDK' A
#
# COMPACT_ATOMS: atom_id res chain seq x y z
N ASP A 1 6.73 -3.54 9.51
CA ASP A 1 5.66 -2.79 8.81
C ASP A 1 5.09 -3.50 7.59
N ILE A 2 5.91 -4.00 6.66
CA ILE A 2 5.44 -4.66 5.42
C ILE A 2 4.51 -5.86 5.69
N GLU A 3 4.83 -6.72 6.66
CA GLU A 3 3.96 -7.84 7.05
C GLU A 3 2.61 -7.39 7.63
N ALA A 4 2.56 -6.26 8.33
CA ALA A 4 1.31 -5.71 8.86
C ALA A 4 0.41 -5.23 7.70
N PHE A 5 0.98 -4.59 6.68
CA PHE A 5 0.25 -4.21 5.47
C PHE A 5 -0.25 -5.42 4.68
N LYS A 6 0.56 -6.50 4.57
CA LYS A 6 0.13 -7.77 3.96
C LYS A 6 -1.05 -8.40 4.71
N LYS A 7 -1.02 -8.40 6.06
CA LYS A 7 -2.13 -8.89 6.91
C LYS A 7 -3.41 -8.05 6.77
N LEU A 8 -3.28 -6.72 6.67
CA LEU A 8 -4.43 -5.82 6.47
C LEU A 8 -5.07 -6.05 5.08
N ASN A 9 -4.25 -6.15 4.04
CA ASN A 9 -4.72 -6.46 2.69
C ASN A 9 -5.37 -7.85 2.59
N ALA A 10 -4.83 -8.85 3.30
CA ALA A 10 -5.43 -10.18 3.37
C ALA A 10 -6.79 -10.20 4.08
N ARG A 11 -7.09 -9.19 4.90
CA ARG A 11 -8.40 -8.97 5.52
C ARG A 11 -9.37 -8.19 4.62
N GLY A 12 -8.96 -7.85 3.39
CA GLY A 12 -9.75 -7.04 2.46
C GLY A 12 -9.72 -5.54 2.76
N ILE A 13 -8.77 -5.07 3.57
CA ILE A 13 -8.62 -3.64 3.87
C ILE A 13 -7.72 -3.02 2.80
N GLU A 14 -8.31 -2.20 1.93
CA GLU A 14 -7.57 -1.47 0.90
C GLU A 14 -6.73 -0.35 1.53
N LEU A 15 -5.43 -0.40 1.27
CA LEU A 15 -4.47 0.59 1.72
C LEU A 15 -4.15 1.52 0.55
N GLU A 16 -4.77 2.70 0.56
CA GLU A 16 -4.45 3.78 -0.37
C GLU A 16 -3.35 4.67 0.22
N VAL A 17 -2.31 4.92 -0.57
CA VAL A 17 -1.24 5.87 -0.24
C VAL A 17 -1.36 7.09 -1.14
N ARG A 18 -1.27 8.26 -0.51
CA ARG A 18 -1.26 9.57 -1.16
C ARG A 18 -0.32 10.48 -0.40
N LYS A 19 0.55 11.19 -1.10
CA LYS A 19 1.53 12.10 -0.49
C LYS A 19 0.89 13.45 -0.18
N VAL A 20 0.12 13.99 -1.13
CA VAL A 20 -0.82 15.07 -0.88
C VAL A 20 -2.21 14.73 -1.44
N SER A 21 -3.23 15.46 -1.00
CA SER A 21 -4.62 15.18 -1.40
C SER A 21 -4.90 15.27 -2.90
N THR A 22 -4.00 15.92 -3.62
CA THR A 22 -4.02 16.12 -5.08
C THR A 22 -3.24 15.06 -5.85
N ASP A 23 -2.46 14.20 -5.18
CA ASP A 23 -1.72 13.13 -5.85
C ASP A 23 -2.64 11.99 -6.28
N PRO A 24 -2.29 11.28 -7.37
CA PRO A 24 -2.99 10.09 -7.78
C PRO A 24 -2.92 9.03 -6.67
N LYS A 25 -4.05 8.35 -6.46
CA LYS A 25 -4.19 7.23 -5.52
C LYS A 25 -3.20 6.12 -5.92
N LEU A 26 -2.22 5.87 -5.07
CA LEU A 26 -1.26 4.78 -5.24
C LEU A 26 -1.68 3.62 -4.33
N LYS A 27 -1.60 2.39 -4.84
CA LYS A 27 -1.82 1.20 -4.02
C LYS A 27 -0.56 0.92 -3.21
N MET A 28 -0.68 0.85 -1.88
CA MET A 28 0.44 0.56 -0.97
C MET A 28 1.17 -0.74 -1.38
N MET A 29 0.43 -1.72 -1.89
CA MET A 29 0.99 -3.00 -2.35
C MET A 29 1.92 -2.86 -3.55
N ASP A 30 1.66 -1.93 -4.47
CA ASP A 30 2.54 -1.70 -5.64
C ASP A 30 3.91 -1.16 -5.20
N LEU A 31 3.91 -0.31 -4.17
CA LEU A 31 5.13 0.24 -3.57
C LEU A 31 5.93 -0.85 -2.86
N ILE A 32 5.25 -1.72 -2.10
CA ILE A 32 5.89 -2.85 -1.41
C ILE A 32 6.53 -3.81 -2.43
N SER A 33 5.84 -4.13 -3.52
CA SER A 33 6.38 -4.98 -4.59
C SER A 33 7.59 -4.39 -5.31
N LYS A 34 7.74 -3.06 -5.33
CA LYS A 34 8.92 -2.39 -5.90
C LYS A 34 10.14 -2.41 -4.98
N ILE A 35 9.93 -2.48 -3.66
CA ILE A 35 11.02 -2.48 -2.66
C ILE A 35 11.56 -3.89 -2.43
N ASP A 36 10.73 -4.92 -2.66
CA ASP A 36 11.11 -6.35 -2.54
C ASP A 36 12.08 -6.82 -3.64
N LYS A 37 12.37 -5.97 -4.63
CA LYS A 37 13.20 -6.27 -5.80
C LYS A 37 14.54 -5.52 -5.73
#